data_AF-A0A6A3B7M8-F1
#
_entry.id   AF-A0A6A3B7M8-F1
#
_cell.length_a   1.000
_cell.length_b   1.000
_cell.length_c   1.000
_cell.angle_alpha   90.00
_cell.angle_beta   90.00
_cell.angle_gamma   90.00
#
_symmetry.space_group_name_H-M   'P 1'
#
loop_
_entity.id
_entity.type
_entity.pdbx_description
1 polymer ?
#
loop_
_entity_poly.entity_id
_entity_poly.type
_entity_poly.pdbx_seq_one_letter_code
_entity_poly.pdbx_strand_id
1 'polypeptide(L)' 'MGVFTLEMEVNTPIPPQKAFKSFVLDYDTIFPKVVPHAIKSVEILEGDGGPGTIKKISFADGTHFPRSYY' A
#
# COMPACT_ATOMS: atom_id res chain seq x y z
N MET A 1 -1.71 3.37 27.06
CA MET A 1 -1.38 3.26 25.61
C MET A 1 -2.21 4.31 24.88
N GLY A 2 -1.60 5.21 24.12
CA GLY A 2 -2.31 6.24 23.35
C GLY A 2 -2.63 5.76 21.93
N VAL A 3 -3.73 6.25 21.36
CA VAL A 3 -4.12 6.02 19.97
C VAL A 3 -4.21 7.37 19.28
N PHE A 4 -3.58 7.51 18.11
CA PHE A 4 -3.70 8.68 17.26
C PHE A 4 -4.51 8.31 16.01
N THR A 5 -5.54 9.10 15.71
CA THR A 5 -6.39 8.92 14.53
C THR A 5 -6.16 10.09 13.58
N LEU A 6 -5.83 9.79 12.32
CA LEU A 6 -5.69 10.75 11.24
C LEU A 6 -6.78 10.46 10.20
N GLU A 7 -7.58 11.48 9.86
CA GLU A 7 -8.54 11.42 8.77
C GLU A 7 -7.99 12.20 7.58
N MET A 8 -8.06 11.60 6.39
CA MET A 8 -7.57 12.21 5.14
C MET A 8 -8.54 11.91 4.01
N GLU A 9 -8.79 12.93 3.18
CA GLU A 9 -9.64 12.82 2.00
C GLU A 9 -8.85 13.17 0.75
N VAL A 10 -8.98 12.36 -0.30
CA VAL A 10 -8.33 12.59 -1.60
C VAL A 10 -9.36 12.39 -2.70
N ASN A 11 -9.66 13.45 -3.45
CA ASN A 11 -10.54 13.36 -4.61
C ASN A 11 -9.83 12.72 -5.81
N THR A 12 -10.53 11.80 -6.48
CA THR A 12 -10.06 11.13 -7.69
C THR A 12 -11.18 11.07 -8.73
N PRO A 13 -10.88 11.28 -10.03
CA PRO A 13 -11.87 11.14 -11.10
C PRO A 13 -12.21 9.66 -11.41
N ILE A 14 -11.53 8.70 -10.75
CA ILE A 14 -11.73 7.27 -10.98
C ILE A 14 -13.00 6.81 -10.26
N PRO A 15 -13.91 6.08 -10.93
CA PRO A 15 -15.11 5.53 -10.30
C PRO A 15 -14.77 4.68 -9.04
N PRO A 16 -15.57 4.75 -7.96
CA PRO A 16 -15.22 4.14 -6.67
C PRO A 16 -14.87 2.65 -6.75
N GLN A 17 -15.61 1.87 -7.53
CA GLN A 17 -15.36 0.43 -7.71
C GLN A 17 -13.98 0.15 -8.32
N LYS A 18 -13.57 0.97 -9.30
CA LYS A 18 -12.26 0.83 -9.96
C LYS A 18 -11.15 1.31 -9.04
N ALA A 19 -11.36 2.42 -8.34
CA ALA A 19 -10.40 2.93 -7.37
C ALA A 19 -10.13 1.89 -6.27
N PHE A 20 -11.17 1.34 -5.64
CA PHE A 20 -11.00 0.33 -4.60
C PHE A 20 -10.28 -0.92 -5.13
N LYS A 21 -10.67 -1.40 -6.32
CA LYS A 21 -10.01 -2.54 -6.95
C LYS A 21 -8.52 -2.28 -7.19
N SER A 22 -8.15 -1.14 -7.79
CA SER A 22 -6.77 -0.84 -8.13
C SER A 22 -5.88 -0.49 -6.93
N PHE A 23 -6.41 0.27 -5.97
CA PHE A 23 -5.63 0.77 -4.83
C PHE A 23 -5.59 -0.18 -3.63
N VAL A 24 -6.56 -1.10 -3.49
CA VAL A 24 -6.65 -2.00 -2.33
C VAL A 24 -6.46 -3.46 -2.73
N LEU A 25 -7.24 -3.94 -3.72
CA LEU A 25 -7.24 -5.37 -4.08
C LEU A 25 -6.04 -5.75 -4.95
N ASP A 26 -5.82 -5.02 -6.04
CA ASP A 26 -4.79 -5.30 -7.04
C ASP A 26 -3.46 -4.57 -6.77
N TYR A 27 -3.37 -3.87 -5.62
CA TYR A 27 -2.24 -3.02 -5.22
C TYR A 27 -0.89 -3.73 -5.42
N ASP A 28 -0.80 -4.97 -4.94
CA ASP A 28 0.43 -5.77 -4.91
C ASP A 28 1.04 -5.99 -6.29
N THR A 29 0.20 -5.97 -7.34
CA THR A 29 0.63 -6.21 -8.72
C THR A 29 0.82 -4.93 -9.52
N ILE A 30 0.04 -3.90 -9.20
CA ILE A 30 0.02 -2.62 -9.93
C ILE A 30 1.13 -1.71 -9.43
N PHE A 31 1.28 -1.54 -8.12
CA PHE A 31 2.18 -0.54 -7.55
C PHE A 31 3.67 -0.79 -7.84
N PRO A 32 4.19 -2.03 -7.79
CA PRO A 32 5.58 -2.27 -8.20
C PRO A 32 5.85 -1.89 -9.67
N LYS A 33 4.82 -1.87 -10.53
CA LYS A 33 4.95 -1.49 -11.95
C LYS A 33 4.80 0.02 -12.15
N VAL A 34 3.88 0.65 -11.42
CA VAL A 34 3.57 2.09 -11.55
C VAL A 34 4.62 2.94 -10.84
N VAL A 35 5.10 2.49 -9.68
CA VAL A 35 6.07 3.21 -8.84
C VAL A 35 7.26 2.30 -8.49
N PRO A 36 8.00 1.78 -9.50
CA PRO A 36 9.07 0.81 -9.29
C PRO A 36 10.25 1.37 -8.48
N HIS A 37 10.38 2.70 -8.46
CA HIS A 37 11.39 3.41 -7.68
C HIS A 37 11.04 3.52 -6.20
N ALA A 38 9.79 3.25 -5.81
CA ALA A 38 9.36 3.22 -4.42
C ALA A 38 9.16 1.79 -3.93
N ILE A 39 8.51 0.94 -4.74
CA ILE A 39 8.10 -0.41 -4.34
C ILE A 39 8.76 -1.41 -5.29
N LYS A 40 9.56 -2.31 -4.74
CA LYS A 40 10.28 -3.35 -5.48
C LYS A 40 9.44 -4.60 -5.64
N SER A 41 8.81 -5.06 -4.56
CA SER A 41 7.91 -6.21 -4.58
C SER A 41 6.86 -6.12 -3.48
N VAL A 42 5.74 -6.80 -3.70
CA VAL A 42 4.75 -7.08 -2.65
C VAL A 42 4.44 -8.57 -2.70
N GLU A 43 4.53 -9.23 -1.56
CA GLU A 43 4.38 -10.69 -1.42
C GLU A 43 3.33 -10.99 -0.35
N ILE A 44 2.42 -11.92 -0.62
CA ILE A 44 1.51 -12.46 0.40
C ILE A 44 2.27 -13.54 1.16
N LEU A 45 2.43 -13.35 2.47
CA LEU A 45 3.05 -14.34 3.36
C LEU A 45 2.02 -15.35 3.85
N GLU A 46 0.82 -14.89 4.20
CA GLU A 46 -0.28 -15.73 4.70
C GLU A 46 -1.62 -15.19 4.22
N GLY A 47 -2.58 -16.08 3.92
CA GLY A 47 -3.93 -15.73 3.46
C GLY A 47 -4.10 -15.78 1.93
N ASP A 48 -5.27 -15.35 1.47
CA ASP A 48 -5.74 -15.44 0.08
C ASP A 48 -5.97 -14.07 -0.58
N GLY A 49 -5.65 -12.98 0.12
CA GLY A 49 -5.95 -11.61 -0.30
C GLY A 49 -7.20 -11.00 0.36
N GLY A 50 -7.97 -11.80 1.12
CA GLY A 50 -9.10 -11.35 1.92
C GLY A 50 -8.73 -10.85 3.34
N PRO A 51 -9.73 -10.61 4.20
CA PRO A 51 -9.51 -10.19 5.58
C PRO A 51 -8.59 -11.14 6.35
N GLY A 52 -7.59 -10.59 7.05
CA GLY A 52 -6.58 -11.37 7.78
C GLY A 52 -5.33 -11.74 6.98
N THR A 53 -5.26 -11.38 5.69
CA THR A 53 -4.05 -11.59 4.86
C THR A 53 -2.87 -10.79 5.39
N ILE A 54 -1.69 -11.43 5.45
CA ILE A 54 -0.42 -10.80 5.81
C ILE A 54 0.41 -10.57 4.54
N LYS A 55 0.77 -9.31 4.27
CA LYS A 55 1.58 -8.93 3.11
C LYS A 55 2.91 -8.32 3.53
N LYS A 56 3.97 -8.69 2.83
CA LYS A 56 5.31 -8.09 2.93
C LYS A 56 5.53 -7.15 1.75
N ILE A 57 5.81 -5.90 2.03
CA ILE A 57 6.16 -4.88 1.02
C ILE A 57 7.67 -4.64 1.10
N SER A 58 8.38 -4.89 0.01
CA SER A 58 9.80 -4.58 -0.14
C SER A 58 9.93 -3.27 -0.91
N PHE A 59 10.50 -2.25 -0.27
CA PHE A 59 10.78 -0.99 -0.94
C PHE A 59 12.02 -1.08 -1.83
N ALA A 60 12.12 -0.17 -2.80
CA ALA A 60 13.26 -0.12 -3.70
C ALA A 60 14.52 0.41 -2.99
N ASP A 61 15.69 -0.01 -3.46
CA ASP A 61 16.95 0.38 -2.84
C ASP A 61 17.14 1.92 -2.92
N GLY A 62 17.43 2.56 -1.78
CA GLY A 62 17.59 4.02 -1.71
C GLY A 62 16.30 4.81 -1.47
N THR A 63 15.13 4.17 -1.33
CA THR A 63 13.93 4.85 -0.82
C THR A 63 14.13 5.27 0.63
N HIS A 64 14.40 6.56 0.83
CA HIS A 64 14.62 7.12 2.15
C HIS A 64 13.28 7.53 2.74
N PHE A 65 12.73 6.71 3.64
CA PHE A 65 11.72 7.21 4.56
C PHE A 65 12.47 7.90 5.70
N PRO A 66 12.27 9.21 5.94
CA PRO A 66 12.81 9.83 7.13
C PRO A 66 12.28 9.03 8.32
N ARG A 67 13.18 8.55 9.19
CA ARG A 67 12.76 7.93 10.45
C ARG A 67 11.97 8.98 11.19
N SER A 68 10.65 8.83 11.24
CA SER A 68 9.81 9.58 12.17
C SER A 68 10.20 9.12 13.56
N TYR A 69 11.09 9.86 14.21
CA TYR A 69 11.29 9.75 15.64
C TYR A 69 10.00 10.24 16.29
N TYR A 70 9.34 9.33 17.02
CA TYR A 70 8.49 9.73 18.14
C TYR A 70 9.39 10.01 19.34
#